data_AF-U5S0W5-F1
#
_entry.id   AF-U5S0W5-F1
#
_cell.length_a   1.000
_cell.length_b   1.000
_cell.length_c   1.000
_cell.angle_alpha   90.00
_cell.angle_beta   90.00
_cell.angle_gamma   90.00
#
_symmetry.space_group_name_H-M   'P 1'
#
loop_
_entity.id
_entity.type
_entity.pdbx_description
1 polymer ?
#
loop_
_entity_poly.entity_id
_entity_poly.type
_entity_poly.pdbx_seq_one_letter_code
_entity_poly.pdbx_strand_id
1 'polypeptide(L)' 'IVEQFIRGLGYNVTYGHDLQSAVAWDMWSGVGEHCRMGQVIGSPEYGGLLRTHAVFYTDLPLPVTNPIDAGFVKFC' A
#
# COMPACT_ATOMS: atom_id res chain seq x y z
N ILE A 1 -9.98 13.26 4.69
CA ILE A 1 -9.66 13.32 6.14
C ILE A 1 -8.16 13.18 6.37
N VAL A 2 -7.51 12.11 5.90
CA VAL A 2 -6.05 11.91 6.04
C VAL A 2 -5.24 13.13 5.56
N GLU A 3 -5.57 13.67 4.38
CA GLU A 3 -4.86 14.85 3.87
C GLU A 3 -5.00 16.09 4.76
N GLN A 4 -6.18 16.32 5.35
CA GLN A 4 -6.40 17.44 6.27
C GLN A 4 -5.63 17.24 7.59
N PHE A 5 -5.57 15.99 8.07
CA PHE A 5 -4.81 15.65 9.27
C PHE A 5 -3.31 15.91 9.07
N ILE A 6 -2.73 15.40 7.97
CA ILE A 6 -1.29 15.59 7.69
C ILE A 6 -0.96 17.06 7.42
N ARG A 7 -1.82 17.80 6.70
CA ARG A 7 -1.67 19.26 6.54
C ARG A 7 -1.78 20.01 7.87
N GLY A 8 -2.64 19.55 8.78
CA GLY A 8 -2.76 20.10 10.13
C GLY A 8 -1.50 19.89 10.99
N LEU A 9 -0.70 18.86 10.69
CA LEU A 9 0.61 18.64 11.29
C LEU A 9 1.72 19.52 10.67
N GLY A 10 1.41 20.29 9.62
CA GLY A 10 2.38 21.17 8.93
C GLY A 10 3.13 20.50 7.78
N TYR A 11 2.70 19.33 7.33
CA TYR A 11 3.34 18.56 6.25
C TYR A 11 2.50 18.58 4.97
N ASN A 12 3.17 18.48 3.82
CA ASN A 12 2.51 18.35 2.53
C ASN A 12 2.01 16.92 2.33
N VAL A 13 0.90 16.79 1.62
CA VAL A 13 0.29 15.50 1.31
C VAL A 13 -0.54 15.56 0.04
N THR A 14 -0.51 14.48 -0.74
CA THR A 14 -1.32 14.30 -1.93
C THR A 14 -1.80 12.84 -2.03
N TYR A 15 -3.09 12.65 -2.23
CA TYR A 15 -3.67 11.34 -2.52
C TYR A 15 -3.25 10.83 -3.91
N GLY A 16 -2.66 9.64 -3.96
CA GLY A 16 -1.94 9.11 -5.13
C GLY A 16 -2.69 8.07 -5.96
N HIS A 17 -3.99 7.87 -5.74
CA HIS A 17 -4.76 6.79 -6.40
C HIS A 17 -4.75 6.86 -7.92
N ASP A 18 -4.76 8.07 -8.49
CA ASP A 18 -4.77 8.26 -9.95
C ASP A 18 -3.37 8.45 -10.55
N LEU A 19 -2.33 8.51 -9.70
CA LEU A 19 -0.96 8.74 -10.14
C LEU A 19 -0.23 7.43 -10.50
N GLN A 20 -0.65 6.30 -9.94
CA GLN A 20 0.06 5.02 -10.09
C GLN A 20 -0.76 3.82 -9.56
N SER A 21 -0.26 2.60 -9.81
CA SER A 21 -0.87 1.35 -9.34
C SER A 21 -0.58 1.05 -7.87
N ALA A 22 -1.62 1.02 -7.04
CA ALA A 22 -1.51 0.71 -5.61
C ALA A 22 -0.74 -0.57 -5.28
N VAL A 23 -0.86 -1.61 -6.11
CA VAL A 23 -0.23 -2.94 -5.88
C VAL A 23 1.29 -2.82 -5.69
N ALA A 24 1.93 -1.87 -6.38
CA ALA A 24 3.36 -1.63 -6.19
C ALA A 24 3.68 -1.22 -4.75
N TRP A 25 2.92 -0.26 -4.19
CA TRP A 25 3.15 0.22 -2.82
C TRP A 25 2.71 -0.78 -1.76
N ASP A 26 1.71 -1.63 -2.04
CA ASP A 26 1.35 -2.69 -1.10
C ASP A 26 2.50 -3.68 -0.90
N MET A 27 3.24 -4.01 -1.97
CA MET A 27 4.44 -4.85 -1.89
C MET A 27 5.56 -4.16 -1.10
N TRP A 28 5.85 -2.90 -1.42
CA TRP A 28 6.94 -2.16 -0.77
C TRP A 28 6.65 -1.83 0.70
N SER A 29 5.38 -1.67 1.07
CA SER A 29 4.95 -1.44 2.45
C SER A 29 4.78 -2.73 3.27
N GLY A 30 4.91 -3.90 2.64
CA GLY A 30 4.75 -5.18 3.32
C GLY A 30 3.31 -5.54 3.66
N VAL A 31 2.32 -4.90 3.02
CA VAL A 31 0.89 -5.19 3.21
C VAL A 31 0.49 -6.52 2.56
N GLY A 32 1.19 -6.93 1.51
CA GLY A 32 0.91 -8.18 0.80
C GLY A 32 1.92 -8.47 -0.28
N GLU A 33 1.70 -9.57 -1.00
CA GLU A 33 2.49 -9.99 -2.14
C GLU A 33 1.67 -9.99 -3.44
N HIS A 34 2.37 -9.83 -4.57
CA HIS A 34 1.75 -10.03 -5.87
C HIS A 34 1.22 -11.46 -6.02
N CYS A 35 0.04 -11.60 -6.59
CA CYS A 35 -0.63 -12.89 -6.75
C CYS A 35 -1.19 -13.07 -8.16
N ARG A 36 -1.59 -14.31 -8.51
CA ARG A 36 -2.07 -14.70 -9.85
C ARG A 36 -3.18 -13.79 -10.43
N MET A 37 -3.98 -13.15 -9.58
CA MET A 37 -5.06 -12.24 -10.00
C MET A 37 -4.54 -10.96 -10.68
N GLY A 38 -3.27 -10.60 -10.49
CA GLY A 38 -2.55 -9.55 -11.20
C GLY A 38 -2.92 -8.10 -10.83
N GLN A 39 -4.19 -7.84 -10.50
CA GLN A 39 -4.71 -6.50 -10.20
C GLN A 39 -4.95 -6.24 -8.71
N VAL A 40 -4.80 -7.26 -7.87
CA VAL A 40 -4.95 -7.16 -6.41
C VAL A 40 -3.72 -7.76 -5.74
N ILE A 41 -3.44 -7.29 -4.53
CA ILE A 41 -2.42 -7.89 -3.69
C ILE A 41 -3.02 -9.07 -2.91
N GLY A 42 -2.21 -10.10 -2.64
CA GLY A 42 -2.53 -11.14 -1.68
C GLY A 42 -2.07 -10.72 -0.29
N SER A 43 -3.01 -10.37 0.60
CA SER A 43 -2.73 -10.12 2.01
C SER A 43 -2.80 -11.45 2.80
N PRO A 44 -1.88 -11.72 3.74
CA PRO A 44 -1.98 -12.87 4.64
C PRO A 44 -3.27 -12.89 5.47
N GLU A 45 -3.81 -11.72 5.82
CA GLU A 45 -4.98 -11.56 6.68
C GLU A 45 -6.31 -11.66 5.92
N TYR A 46 -6.35 -11.13 4.69
CA TYR A 46 -7.59 -10.95 3.93
C TYR A 46 -7.59 -11.63 2.56
N GLY A 47 -6.49 -12.28 2.17
CA GLY A 47 -6.30 -12.82 0.82
C GLY A 47 -6.45 -11.73 -0.25
N GLY A 48 -7.16 -12.04 -1.33
CA GLY A 48 -7.45 -11.08 -2.41
C GLY A 48 -8.63 -10.14 -2.14
N LEU A 49 -9.19 -10.11 -0.92
CA LEU A 49 -10.30 -9.23 -0.56
C LEU A 49 -9.85 -7.82 -0.13
N LEU A 50 -8.54 -7.62 0.04
CA LEU A 50 -7.96 -6.30 0.24
C LEU A 50 -7.96 -5.56 -1.12
N ARG A 51 -9.03 -4.79 -1.41
CA ARG A 51 -9.24 -4.15 -2.73
C ARG A 51 -9.04 -2.63 -2.73
N THR A 52 -9.14 -1.99 -1.57
CA THR A 52 -9.03 -0.54 -1.43
C THR A 52 -7.71 -0.18 -0.80
N HIS A 53 -6.84 0.41 -1.60
CA HIS A 53 -5.51 0.82 -1.19
C HIS A 53 -5.41 2.33 -1.28
N ALA A 54 -5.21 2.98 -0.13
CA ALA A 54 -5.10 4.43 -0.08
C ALA A 54 -3.62 4.81 0.02
N VAL A 55 -3.02 5.21 -1.10
CA VAL A 55 -1.63 5.67 -1.15
C VAL A 55 -1.61 7.19 -0.99
N PHE A 56 -0.84 7.68 -0.02
CA PHE A 56 -0.62 9.11 0.22
C PHE A 56 0.86 9.41 0.14
N TYR A 57 1.24 10.35 -0.72
CA TYR A 57 2.59 10.89 -0.76
C TYR A 57 2.68 12.05 0.21
N THR A 58 3.70 12.06 1.05
CA THR A 58 3.91 13.09 2.06
C THR A 58 5.39 13.28 2.35
N ASP A 59 5.75 14.48 2.80
CA ASP A 59 7.07 14.82 3.34
C ASP A 59 7.16 14.60 4.87
N LEU A 60 6.10 14.07 5.50
CA LEU A 60 6.11 13.62 6.89
C LEU A 60 7.12 12.47 7.07
N PRO A 61 8.13 12.59 7.96
CA PRO A 61 9.09 11.51 8.18
C PRO A 61 8.41 10.34 8.89
N LEU A 62 8.29 9.21 8.19
CA LEU A 62 7.74 7.96 8.70
C LEU A 62 8.77 6.84 8.58
N PRO A 63 8.85 5.92 9.56
CA PRO A 63 9.67 4.73 9.41
C PRO A 63 9.11 3.87 8.27
N VAL A 64 10.01 3.38 7.42
CA VAL A 64 9.66 2.48 6.32
C VAL A 64 9.44 1.07 6.88
N THR A 65 8.37 0.43 6.43
CA THR A 65 8.09 -0.99 6.72
C THR A 65 8.81 -1.89 5.71
N ASN A 66 9.11 -3.13 6.10
CA ASN A 66 9.79 -4.07 5.23
C ASN A 66 8.78 -4.85 4.36
N PRO A 67 9.14 -5.22 3.12
CA PRO A 67 8.39 -6.21 2.33
C PRO A 67 8.28 -7.56 3.05
N ILE A 68 7.31 -8.39 2.63
CA ILE A 68 7.02 -9.71 3.23
C ILE A 68 7.19 -10.87 2.22
N ASP A 69 7.41 -12.08 2.72
CA ASP A 69 7.29 -13.37 1.99
C ASP A 69 6.42 -14.34 2.82
N ALA A 70 5.12 -14.27 2.58
CA ALA A 70 4.09 -15.22 2.97
C ALA A 70 3.89 -16.36 1.94
N GLY A 71 4.72 -16.44 0.89
CA GLY A 71 4.74 -17.54 -0.06
C GLY A 71 3.69 -17.46 -1.16
N PHE A 72 3.08 -16.30 -1.39
CA PHE A 72 2.07 -16.14 -2.45
C PHE A 72 2.64 -16.46 -3.83
N VAL A 73 3.87 -16.03 -4.12
CA VAL A 73 4.53 -16.31 -5.41
C VAL A 73 4.76 -17.81 -5.63
N LYS A 74 5.01 -18.58 -4.56
CA LYS A 74 5.23 -20.04 -4.63
C LYS A 74 3.92 -20.81 -4.79
N PHE A 75 2.84 -20.27 -4.24
CA PHE A 75 1.51 -20.88 -4.28
C PHE A 75 0.78 -20.59 -5.59
N CYS A 76 0.88 -19.34 -6.07
CA CYS A 76 0.16 -18.84 -7.24
C CYS A 76 0.59 -19.51 -8.53
#